data_AF-A0A8J9VGZ4-F1
#
_entry.id   AF-A0A8J9VGZ4-F1
#
_cell.length_a   1.000
_cell.length_b   1.000
_cell.length_c   1.000
_cell.angle_alpha   90.00
_cell.angle_beta   90.00
_cell.angle_gamma   90.00
#
_symmetry.space_group_name_H-M   'P 1'
#
loop_
_entity.id
_entity.type
_entity.pdbx_description
1 polymer ?
#
loop_
_entity_poly.entity_id
_entity_poly.type
_entity_poly.pdbx_seq_one_letter_code
_entity_poly.pdbx_strand_id
1 'polypeptide(L)' 'MVVKWIVSSKKPYKCTWEGCQWRFARSDELTRHYGKHTGAKPFKCHVCERCFSRSDHLALHMKRLQSFDC' A
#
# COMPACT_ATOMS: atom_id res chain seq x y z
N MET A 1 35.55 2.21 -21.79
CA MET A 1 34.73 2.92 -20.79
C MET A 1 33.54 2.03 -20.45
N VAL A 2 33.61 1.26 -19.35
CA VAL A 2 32.50 0.39 -18.94
C VAL A 2 31.50 1.22 -18.14
N VAL A 3 30.35 1.54 -18.75
CA VAL A 3 29.21 2.08 -18.03
C VAL A 3 28.69 1.01 -17.09
N LYS A 4 29.18 1.03 -15.85
CA LYS A 4 28.66 0.19 -14.78
C LYS A 4 27.33 0.80 -14.36
N TRP A 5 26.26 0.38 -15.02
CA TRP A 5 24.89 0.62 -14.58
C TRP A 5 24.72 -0.09 -13.25
N ILE A 6 25.01 0.62 -12.16
CA ILE A 6 24.64 0.16 -10.84
C ILE A 6 23.12 0.32 -10.80
N VAL A 7 22.37 -0.76 -11.07
CA VAL A 7 21.01 -0.86 -10.56
C VAL A 7 21.15 -0.90 -9.05
N SER A 8 21.21 0.28 -8.46
CA SER A 8 21.15 0.44 -7.03
C SER A 8 19.67 0.35 -6.68
N SER A 9 19.19 -0.88 -6.55
CA SER A 9 17.91 -1.18 -5.88
C SER A 9 18.02 -0.84 -4.39
N LYS A 10 18.48 0.38 -4.06
CA LYS A 10 18.47 0.89 -2.70
C LYS A 10 16.99 1.03 -2.36
N LYS A 11 16.57 0.29 -1.35
CA LYS A 11 15.29 0.46 -0.69
C LYS A 11 15.52 1.41 0.49
N PRO A 12 15.54 2.74 0.27
CA PRO A 12 15.94 3.67 1.33
C PRO A 12 14.90 3.72 2.45
N TYR A 13 13.64 3.41 2.15
CA TYR A 13 12.53 3.49 3.08
C TYR A 13 12.48 2.23 3.94
N LYS A 14 12.85 2.34 5.22
CA LYS A 14 12.79 1.23 6.20
C LYS A 14 11.59 1.42 7.12
N CYS A 15 10.93 0.32 7.49
CA CYS A 15 9.95 0.33 8.56
C CYS A 15 10.67 0.55 9.90
N THR A 16 10.11 1.42 10.74
CA THR A 16 10.63 1.72 12.09
C THR A 16 9.79 1.06 13.19
N TRP A 17 8.94 0.11 12.84
CA TRP A 17 8.13 -0.62 13.80
C TRP A 17 8.98 -1.69 14.50
N GLU A 18 8.85 -1.80 15.82
CA GLU A 18 9.59 -2.77 16.62
C GLU A 18 9.31 -4.21 16.15
N GLY A 19 10.37 -4.94 15.79
CA GLY A 19 10.26 -6.28 15.20
C GLY A 19 10.00 -6.34 13.69
N CYS A 20 9.91 -5.20 13.00
CA CYS A 20 9.72 -5.15 11.55
C CYS A 20 10.99 -4.77 10.79
N GLN A 21 11.51 -5.70 9.97
CA GLN A 21 12.72 -5.51 9.17
C GLN A 21 12.43 -5.20 7.67
N TRP A 22 11.20 -4.78 7.35
CA TRP A 22 10.79 -4.55 5.97
C TRP A 22 11.33 -3.23 5.42
N ARG A 23 11.82 -3.28 4.17
CA ARG A 23 12.34 -2.12 3.43
C ARG A 23 11.64 -2.01 2.08
N PHE A 24 11.44 -0.78 1.63
CA PHE A 24 10.68 -0.40 0.46
C PHE A 24 11.47 0.52 -0.46
N ALA A 25 11.18 0.43 -1.76
CA ALA A 25 11.84 1.27 -2.75
C ALA A 25 11.23 2.67 -2.77
N ARG A 26 9.96 2.79 -2.36
CA ARG A 26 9.21 4.04 -2.38
C ARG A 26 8.58 4.35 -1.02
N SER A 27 8.30 5.64 -0.77
CA SER A 27 7.67 6.10 0.47
C SER A 27 6.21 5.65 0.59
N ASP A 28 5.45 5.65 -0.50
CA ASP A 28 4.06 5.21 -0.54
C ASP A 28 3.91 3.71 -0.19
N GLU A 29 4.87 2.89 -0.61
CA GLU A 29 4.93 1.48 -0.22
C GLU A 29 5.14 1.31 1.29
N LEU A 30 6.02 2.13 1.89
CA LEU A 30 6.27 2.14 3.33
C LEU A 30 5.03 2.63 4.10
N THR A 31 4.41 3.74 3.69
CA THR A 31 3.17 4.26 4.31
C THR A 31 2.05 3.23 4.29
N ARG A 32 1.86 2.55 3.15
CA ARG A 32 0.89 1.45 3.03
C ARG A 32 1.23 0.28 3.96
N HIS A 33 2.52 -0.05 4.10
CA HIS A 33 2.96 -1.08 5.01
C HIS A 33 2.71 -0.73 6.47
N TYR A 34 2.90 0.53 6.89
CA TYR A 34 2.55 0.99 8.24
C TYR A 34 1.07 0.77 8.57
N GLY A 35 0.18 0.86 7.58
CA GLY A 35 -1.23 0.50 7.76
C GLY A 35 -1.46 -0.94 8.22
N LYS A 36 -0.52 -1.87 7.98
CA LYS A 36 -0.59 -3.24 8.51
C LYS A 36 -0.33 -3.31 10.01
N HIS A 37 0.49 -2.40 10.54
CA HIS A 37 0.79 -2.34 11.97
C HIS A 37 -0.31 -1.64 12.75
N THR A 38 -0.82 -0.52 12.23
CA THR A 38 -1.86 0.27 12.88
C THR A 38 -3.28 -0.26 12.62
N GLY A 39 -3.43 -1.19 11.68
CA GLY A 39 -4.75 -1.64 11.21
C GLY A 39 -5.54 -0.54 10.48
N ALA A 40 -4.90 0.57 10.12
CA ALA A 40 -5.55 1.70 9.50
C ALA A 40 -6.15 1.30 8.13
N LYS A 41 -7.46 1.49 8.00
CA LYS A 41 -8.20 1.34 6.75
C LYS A 41 -8.88 2.66 6.41
N PRO A 42 -8.12 3.64 5.89
CA PRO A 42 -8.64 4.99 5.67
C PRO A 42 -9.67 5.07 4.54
N PHE A 43 -9.75 4.05 3.67
CA PHE A 43 -10.61 4.08 2.49
C PHE A 43 -11.94 3.36 2.77
N LYS A 44 -12.95 4.08 3.27
CA LYS A 44 -14.30 3.55 3.51
C LYS A 44 -15.17 3.63 2.25
N CYS A 45 -15.88 2.55 1.94
CA CYS A 45 -16.96 2.56 0.96
C CYS A 45 -18.19 3.23 1.57
N HIS A 46 -18.71 4.28 0.92
CA HIS A 46 -19.92 4.97 1.39
C HIS A 46 -21.21 4.20 1.08
N VAL A 47 -21.15 3.13 0.30
CA VAL A 47 -22.32 2.33 -0.13
C VAL A 47 -22.58 1.16 0.81
N CYS A 48 -21.55 0.40 1.17
CA CYS A 48 -21.66 -0.82 1.98
C CYS A 48 -20.79 -0.81 3.24
N GLU A 49 -20.27 0.36 3.62
CA GLU A 49 -19.45 0.59 4.81
C GLU A 49 -18.15 -0.23 4.92
N ARG A 50 -17.80 -1.06 3.91
CA ARG A 50 -16.53 -1.80 3.86
C ARG A 50 -15.35 -0.84 3.84
N CYS A 51 -14.39 -1.07 4.74
CA CYS A 51 -13.14 -0.32 4.79
C CYS A 51 -12.00 -1.09 4.11
N PHE A 52 -11.24 -0.38 3.27
CA PHE A 52 -10.09 -0.87 2.53
C PHE A 52 -8.81 -0.18 3.02
N SER A 53 -7.70 -0.91 2.96
CA SER A 53 -6.37 -0.38 3.28
C SER A 53 -5.73 0.39 2.11
N ARG A 54 -6.33 0.31 0.91
CA ARG A 54 -5.79 0.95 -0.31
C ARG A 54 -6.90 1.53 -1.19
N SER A 55 -6.59 2.64 -1.83
CA SER A 55 -7.50 3.36 -2.74
C SER A 55 -7.83 2.57 -4.01
N ASP A 56 -6.87 1.83 -4.57
CA ASP A 56 -7.08 1.02 -5.77
C ASP A 56 -8.05 -0.14 -5.52
N HIS A 57 -8.01 -0.74 -4.34
CA HIS A 57 -9.00 -1.74 -3.94
C HIS A 57 -10.40 -1.13 -3.76
N LEU A 58 -10.52 0.05 -3.16
CA LEU A 58 -11.79 0.76 -3.08
C LEU A 58 -12.32 1.11 -4.49
N ALA A 59 -11.45 1.58 -5.39
CA ALA A 59 -11.85 1.93 -6.76
C ALA A 59 -12.33 0.70 -7.55
N LEU A 60 -11.64 -0.43 -7.43
CA LEU A 60 -12.08 -1.70 -8.03
C LEU A 60 -13.40 -2.18 -7.41
N HIS A 61 -13.55 -2.04 -6.10
CA HIS A 61 -14.79 -2.35 -5.42
C HIS A 61 -15.94 -1.48 -5.92
N MET A 62 -15.77 -0.16 -6.01
CA MET A 62 -16.78 0.77 -6.55
C MET A 62 -17.15 0.47 -8.00
N LYS A 63 -16.18 0.07 -8.83
CA LYS A 63 -16.46 -0.38 -10.20
C LYS A 63 -17.30 -1.66 -10.24
N ARG A 64 -17.03 -2.61 -9.33
CA ARG A 64 -17.80 -3.86 -9.22
C ARG A 64 -19.16 -3.67 -8.57
N LEU A 65 -19.31 -2.69 -7.67
CA LEU A 65 -20.59 -2.35 -7.05
C LEU A 65 -21.64 -1.87 -8.06
N GLN A 66 -21.25 -1.46 -9.27
CA GLN A 66 -22.19 -1.19 -10.37
C GLN A 66 -22.85 -2.46 -10.93
N SER A 67 -22.34 -3.63 -10.57
CA SER A 67 -22.82 -4.95 -11.00
C SER A 67 -23.02 -5.81 -9.75
N PHE A 68 -24.15 -5.59 -9.07
CA PHE A 68 -24.77 -6.47 -8.07
C PHE A 68 -23.82 -7.40 -7.29
N ASP A 69 -23.20 -6.92 -6.21
CA ASP A 69 -23.02 -7.72 -4.98
C ASP A 69 -22.38 -6.88 -3.86
N CYS A 70 -22.98 -6.95 -2.67
CA CYS A 70 -22.36 -6.59 -1.41
C CYS A 70 -22.29 -7.83 -0.52
#